data_AF-A0A0K8V7A6-F1
#
_entry.id   AF-A0A0K8V7A6-F1
#
_cell.length_a   1.000
_cell.length_b   1.000
_cell.length_c   1.000
_cell.angle_alpha   90.00
_cell.angle_beta   90.00
_cell.angle_gamma   90.00
#
_symmetry.space_group_name_H-M   'P 1'
#
loop_
_entity.id
_entity.type
_entity.pdbx_description
1 polymer ?
#
loop_
_entity_poly.entity_id
_entity_poly.type
_entity_poly.pdbx_seq_one_letter_code
_entity_poly.pdbx_strand_id
1 'polypeptide(L)'
;SRSMHSKKCEHDPHVLLAVSKLFWSEHKFTKCRDWFNRTVKIDPDLGDAWAYFYKFELLHGTEEQQKEVLERCIAAEPKHGEAWCRVSKHIKNWCFKTPEVLNGVVKQLSIPV
;
A
#
# COMPACT_ATOMS: atom_id res chain seq x y z
N SER A 1 -23.18 -13.22 -0.06
CA SER A 1 -23.29 -11.90 -0.71
C SER A 1 -21.96 -11.17 -0.57
N ARG A 2 -21.07 -11.23 -1.56
CA ARG A 2 -19.84 -10.42 -1.56
C ARG A 2 -19.95 -9.45 -2.72
N SER A 3 -20.15 -8.19 -2.36
CA SER A 3 -20.45 -7.07 -3.25
C SER A 3 -19.34 -6.89 -4.28
N MET A 4 -19.58 -7.36 -5.50
CA MET A 4 -18.91 -6.81 -6.68
C MET A 4 -19.51 -5.42 -6.90
N HIS A 5 -18.74 -4.38 -6.63
CA HIS A 5 -19.01 -3.03 -7.12
C HIS A 5 -17.74 -2.50 -7.78
N SER A 6 -17.32 -3.15 -8.86
CA SER A 6 -16.32 -2.60 -9.78
C SER A 6 -16.99 -1.51 -10.61
N LYS A 7 -17.03 -0.29 -10.07
CA LYS A 7 -17.37 0.90 -10.86
C LYS A 7 -16.14 1.77 -11.02
N LYS A 8 -15.78 1.99 -12.29
CA LYS A 8 -14.84 2.96 -12.88
C LYS A 8 -13.49 2.40 -13.31
N CYS A 9 -13.50 1.75 -14.47
CA CYS A 9 -12.36 1.30 -15.28
C CYS A 9 -11.52 2.45 -15.89
N GLU A 10 -11.40 3.62 -15.24
CA GLU A 10 -10.50 4.69 -15.68
C GLU A 10 -9.29 4.90 -14.75
N HIS A 11 -9.30 4.30 -13.56
CA HIS A 11 -8.23 4.48 -12.58
C HIS A 11 -7.96 3.17 -11.83
N ASP A 12 -7.54 2.13 -12.58
CA ASP A 12 -7.22 0.85 -11.96
C ASP A 12 -6.06 1.01 -10.96
N PRO A 13 -6.26 0.66 -9.68
CA PRO A 13 -5.26 0.92 -8.64
C PRO A 13 -4.01 0.06 -8.83
N HIS A 14 -4.09 -1.07 -9.53
CA HIS A 14 -2.91 -1.86 -9.88
C HIS A 14 -2.07 -1.16 -10.95
N VAL A 15 -2.69 -0.47 -11.91
CA VAL A 15 -1.99 0.33 -12.91
C VAL A 15 -1.29 1.52 -12.23
N LEU A 16 -1.99 2.25 -11.37
CA LEU A 16 -1.41 3.36 -10.60
C LEU A 16 -0.23 2.87 -9.74
N LEU A 17 -0.39 1.73 -9.05
CA LEU A 17 0.65 1.10 -8.26
C LEU A 17 1.86 0.68 -9.12
N ALA A 18 1.64 0.14 -10.32
CA ALA A 18 2.72 -0.21 -11.24
C ALA A 18 3.50 1.03 -11.70
N VAL A 19 2.81 2.14 -11.97
CA VAL A 19 3.44 3.42 -12.31
C VAL A 19 4.26 3.96 -11.14
N SER A 20 3.75 3.89 -9.91
CA SER A 20 4.54 4.26 -8.71
C SER A 20 5.82 3.45 -8.60
N LYS A 21 5.75 2.12 -8.80
CA LYS A 21 6.92 1.23 -8.79
C LYS A 21 7.90 1.55 -9.91
N LEU A 22 7.42 1.88 -11.10
CA LEU A 22 8.27 2.30 -12.22
C LEU A 22 9.06 3.56 -11.87
N PHE A 23 8.41 4.57 -11.30
CA PHE A 23 9.10 5.78 -10.84
C PHE A 23 10.09 5.50 -9.70
N TRP A 24 9.82 4.49 -8.87
CA TRP A 24 10.76 4.05 -7.85
C TRP A 24 12.04 3.50 -8.49
N SER A 25 11.93 2.56 -9.44
CA SER A 25 13.09 2.02 -10.18
C SER A 25 13.83 3.09 -10.99
N GLU A 26 13.13 4.13 -11.49
CA GLU A 26 13.77 5.27 -12.15
C GLU A 26 14.46 6.27 -11.19
N HIS A 27 14.50 5.99 -9.87
CA HIS A 27 15.01 6.92 -8.84
C HIS A 27 14.29 8.28 -8.80
N LYS A 28 13.08 8.38 -9.38
CA LYS A 28 12.27 9.61 -9.40
C LYS A 28 11.40 9.70 -8.15
N PHE A 29 12.03 9.81 -6.99
CA PHE A 29 11.40 9.74 -5.67
C PHE A 29 10.25 10.74 -5.47
N THR A 30 10.43 11.99 -5.91
CA THR A 30 9.38 13.03 -5.78
C THR A 30 8.11 12.65 -6.55
N LYS A 31 8.24 12.15 -7.79
CA LYS A 31 7.09 11.70 -8.58
C LYS A 31 6.51 10.42 -8.02
N CYS A 32 7.37 9.46 -7.64
CA CYS A 32 6.97 8.21 -7.02
C CYS A 32 6.02 8.45 -5.82
N ARG A 33 6.36 9.38 -4.94
CA ARG A 33 5.54 9.79 -3.79
C ARG A 33 4.19 10.40 -4.19
N ASP A 34 4.16 11.29 -5.18
CA ASP A 34 2.90 11.88 -5.68
C ASP A 34 1.98 10.79 -6.24
N TRP A 35 2.54 9.86 -7.00
CA TRP A 35 1.80 8.73 -7.57
C TRP A 35 1.32 7.77 -6.49
N PHE A 36 2.14 7.43 -5.48
CA PHE A 36 1.67 6.64 -4.34
C PHE A 36 0.51 7.31 -3.60
N ASN A 37 0.60 8.62 -3.34
CA ASN A 37 -0.50 9.38 -2.73
C ASN A 37 -1.77 9.34 -3.57
N ARG A 38 -1.67 9.41 -4.91
CA ARG A 38 -2.82 9.25 -5.80
C ARG A 38 -3.38 7.83 -5.73
N THR A 39 -2.55 6.80 -5.79
CA THR A 39 -2.99 5.40 -5.72
C THR A 39 -3.82 5.14 -4.47
N VAL A 40 -3.31 5.50 -3.29
CA VAL A 40 -4.02 5.29 -2.01
C VAL A 40 -5.22 6.21 -1.82
N LYS A 41 -5.30 7.33 -2.57
CA LYS A 41 -6.46 8.22 -2.57
C LYS A 41 -7.58 7.70 -3.47
N ILE A 42 -7.22 7.10 -4.60
CA ILE A 42 -8.18 6.48 -5.54
C ILE A 42 -8.75 5.20 -4.93
N ASP A 43 -7.88 4.33 -4.44
CA ASP A 43 -8.28 3.08 -3.81
C ASP A 43 -7.56 2.90 -2.46
N PRO A 44 -8.15 3.45 -1.38
CA PRO A 44 -7.61 3.28 -0.03
C PRO A 44 -7.80 1.87 0.52
N ASP A 45 -8.60 1.02 -0.14
CA ASP A 45 -8.87 -0.34 0.32
C ASP A 45 -7.79 -1.35 -0.12
N LEU A 46 -6.94 -0.97 -1.10
CA LEU A 46 -5.80 -1.75 -1.56
C LEU A 46 -4.62 -1.69 -0.58
N GLY A 47 -4.54 -2.66 0.33
CA GLY A 47 -3.47 -2.80 1.32
C GLY A 47 -2.08 -2.99 0.73
N ASP A 48 -1.97 -3.59 -0.46
CA ASP A 48 -0.68 -3.70 -1.16
C ASP A 48 -0.13 -2.31 -1.51
N ALA A 49 -0.98 -1.36 -1.92
CA ALA A 49 -0.53 -0.01 -2.24
C ALA A 49 0.02 0.72 -1.01
N TRP A 50 -0.65 0.60 0.14
CA TRP A 50 -0.17 1.13 1.42
C TRP A 50 1.16 0.49 1.83
N ALA A 51 1.31 -0.82 1.65
CA ALA A 51 2.54 -1.53 1.98
C ALA A 51 3.72 -1.09 1.12
N TYR A 52 3.53 -0.91 -0.20
CA TYR A 52 4.58 -0.34 -1.05
C TYR A 52 4.89 1.12 -0.69
N PHE A 53 3.88 1.93 -0.40
CA PHE A 53 4.07 3.33 -0.04
C PHE A 53 4.83 3.48 1.28
N TYR A 54 4.44 2.73 2.32
CA TYR A 54 5.15 2.73 3.59
C TYR A 54 6.59 2.23 3.43
N LYS A 55 6.81 1.18 2.64
CA LYS A 55 8.16 0.68 2.34
C LYS A 55 9.04 1.72 1.65
N PHE A 56 8.45 2.49 0.73
CA PHE A 56 9.12 3.60 0.07
C PHE A 56 9.53 4.69 1.07
N GLU A 57 8.62 5.11 1.95
CA GLU A 57 8.91 6.11 3.00
C GLU A 57 9.94 5.62 4.03
N LEU A 58 9.99 4.31 4.32
CA LEU A 58 11.04 3.73 5.17
C LEU A 58 12.44 3.86 4.57
N LEU A 59 12.55 3.88 3.25
CA LEU A 59 13.84 3.89 2.55
C LEU A 59 14.27 5.29 2.12
N HIS A 60 13.31 6.15 1.76
CA HIS A 60 13.58 7.49 1.18
C HIS A 60 12.93 8.65 1.94
N GLY A 61 12.03 8.36 2.89
CA GLY A 61 11.28 9.36 3.65
C GLY A 61 11.84 9.60 5.05
N THR A 62 11.30 10.61 5.73
CA THR A 62 11.57 10.87 7.15
C THR A 62 10.64 10.08 8.06
N GLU A 63 11.00 9.94 9.34
CA GLU A 63 10.15 9.27 10.34
C GLU A 63 8.74 9.89 10.45
N GLU A 64 8.61 11.20 10.24
CA GLU A 64 7.33 11.90 10.23
C GLU A 64 6.45 11.46 9.06
N GLN A 65 7.02 11.31 7.87
CA GLN A 65 6.30 10.86 6.68
C GLN A 65 5.89 9.38 6.82
N GLN A 66 6.76 8.55 7.39
CA GLN A 66 6.45 7.16 7.72
C GLN A 66 5.24 7.08 8.67
N LYS A 67 5.24 7.89 9.74
CA LYS A 67 4.11 7.96 10.68
C LYS A 67 2.83 8.43 9.99
N GLU A 68 2.90 9.47 9.17
CA GLU A 68 1.73 9.95 8.43
C GLU A 68 1.12 8.85 7.54
N VAL A 69 1.94 8.12 6.78
CA VAL A 69 1.47 7.02 5.93
C VAL A 69 0.87 5.89 6.77
N LEU A 70 1.47 5.58 7.91
CA LEU A 70 0.95 4.58 8.85
C LEU A 70 -0.41 4.99 9.39
N GLU A 71 -0.57 6.21 9.88
CA GLU A 71 -1.83 6.73 10.42
C GLU A 71 -2.93 6.75 9.37
N ARG A 72 -2.59 7.17 8.14
CA ARG A 72 -3.53 7.16 7.01
C ARG A 72 -3.92 5.73 6.62
N CYS A 73 -2.99 4.79 6.63
CA CYS A 73 -3.29 3.38 6.39
C CYS A 73 -4.21 2.81 7.49
N ILE A 74 -3.99 3.19 8.76
CA ILE A 74 -4.86 2.79 9.87
C ILE A 74 -6.28 3.32 9.67
N ALA A 75 -6.41 4.60 9.33
CA ALA A 75 -7.71 5.23 9.08
C ALA A 75 -8.42 4.66 7.84
N ALA A 76 -7.67 4.22 6.83
CA ALA A 76 -8.22 3.62 5.62
C ALA A 76 -8.71 2.17 5.82
N GLU A 77 -8.20 1.46 6.83
CA GLU A 77 -8.52 0.05 7.13
C GLU A 77 -8.57 -0.86 5.88
N PRO A 78 -7.47 -0.96 5.09
CA PRO A 78 -7.48 -1.71 3.85
C PRO A 78 -7.77 -3.20 4.05
N LYS A 79 -8.55 -3.78 3.13
CA LYS A 79 -8.95 -5.19 3.17
C LYS A 79 -8.58 -5.97 1.92
N HIS A 80 -8.22 -5.29 0.83
CA HIS A 80 -7.80 -5.90 -0.43
C HIS A 80 -6.28 -5.87 -0.60
N GLY A 81 -5.80 -6.65 -1.58
CA GLY A 81 -4.38 -6.86 -1.84
C GLY A 81 -4.00 -8.32 -1.63
N GLU A 82 -3.17 -8.85 -2.53
CA GLU A 82 -2.74 -10.24 -2.50
C GLU A 82 -1.84 -10.49 -1.28
N ALA A 83 -0.83 -9.65 -1.09
CA ALA A 83 0.09 -9.77 0.04
C ALA A 83 -0.60 -9.40 1.35
N TRP A 84 -1.43 -8.35 1.33
CA TRP A 84 -2.26 -7.99 2.47
C TRP A 84 -3.18 -9.12 2.94
N CYS A 85 -3.91 -9.72 2.01
CA CYS A 85 -4.81 -10.82 2.31
C CYS A 85 -4.06 -12.06 2.81
N ARG A 86 -2.85 -12.32 2.27
CA ARG A 86 -1.98 -13.41 2.72
C ARG A 86 -1.55 -13.25 4.18
N VAL A 87 -1.17 -12.04 4.59
CA VAL A 87 -0.77 -11.76 5.99
C VAL A 87 -2.00 -11.71 6.90
N SER A 88 -3.08 -11.06 6.47
CA SER A 88 -4.31 -10.94 7.27
C SER A 88 -4.98 -12.30 7.54
N LYS A 89 -4.98 -13.22 6.56
CA LYS A 89 -5.55 -14.57 6.71
C LYS A 89 -4.65 -15.54 7.50
N HIS A 90 -3.43 -15.14 7.85
CA HIS A 90 -2.56 -15.99 8.64
C HIS A 90 -3.14 -16.15 10.05
N ILE A 91 -3.29 -17.38 10.55
CA ILE A 91 -3.92 -17.66 11.86
C ILE A 91 -3.23 -16.90 13.01
N LYS A 92 -1.91 -16.71 12.92
CA LYS A 92 -1.12 -15.93 13.90
C LYS A 92 -1.46 -14.43 13.90
N ASN A 93 -2.00 -13.93 12.80
CA ASN A 93 -2.31 -12.52 12.57
C ASN A 93 -3.78 -12.18 12.77
N TRP A 94 -4.62 -13.13 13.23
CA TRP A 94 -6.05 -12.88 13.49
C TRP A 94 -6.30 -11.69 14.43
N CYS A 95 -5.42 -11.47 15.42
CA CYS A 95 -5.53 -10.37 16.39
C CYS A 95 -4.67 -9.14 16.03
N PHE A 96 -3.98 -9.16 14.88
CA PHE A 96 -3.07 -8.09 14.51
C PHE A 96 -3.85 -6.88 14.02
N LYS A 97 -3.48 -5.70 14.52
CA LYS A 97 -4.04 -4.42 14.02
C LYS A 97 -3.45 -4.09 12.64
N THR A 98 -4.11 -3.20 11.91
CA THR A 98 -3.66 -2.65 10.61
C THR A 98 -2.15 -2.34 10.52
N PRO A 99 -1.50 -1.65 11.49
CA PRO A 99 -0.08 -1.33 11.36
C PRO A 99 0.82 -2.57 11.45
N GLU A 100 0.42 -3.61 12.19
CA GLU A 100 1.22 -4.82 12.30
C GLU A 100 1.07 -5.72 11.07
N VAL A 101 -0.15 -5.77 10.50
CA VAL A 101 -0.37 -6.42 9.19
C VAL A 101 0.45 -5.71 8.13
N LEU A 102 0.41 -4.38 8.06
CA LEU A 102 1.21 -3.56 7.14
C LEU A 102 2.70 -3.89 7.26
N ASN A 103 3.25 -3.91 8.48
CA ASN A 103 4.65 -4.23 8.69
C ASN A 103 5.00 -5.68 8.26
N GLY A 104 4.08 -6.63 8.51
CA GLY A 104 4.22 -8.01 8.03
C GLY A 104 4.25 -8.11 6.50
N VAL A 105 3.38 -7.36 5.82
CA VAL A 105 3.32 -7.30 4.35
C VAL A 105 4.60 -6.67 3.80
N VAL A 106 5.02 -5.52 4.35
CA VAL A 106 6.24 -4.78 3.95
C VAL A 106 7.49 -5.65 3.99
N LYS A 107 7.60 -6.53 5.00
CA LYS A 107 8.70 -7.49 5.11
C LYS A 107 8.69 -8.56 4.02
N GLN A 108 7.51 -8.95 3.53
CA GLN A 108 7.37 -9.92 2.44
C GLN A 108 7.48 -9.29 1.04
N LEU A 109 7.23 -7.98 0.91
CA LEU A 109 7.31 -7.30 -0.38
C LEU A 109 8.75 -7.22 -0.87
N SER A 110 8.98 -7.58 -2.14
CA SER A 110 10.23 -7.25 -2.82
C SER A 110 10.23 -5.80 -3.25
N ILE A 111 11.34 -5.11 -3.03
CA ILE A 111 11.57 -3.77 -3.57
C ILE A 111 11.75 -3.94 -5.09
N PRO A 112 11.00 -3.21 -5.93
CA PRO A 112 11.29 -3.19 -7.36
C PRO A 112 12.69 -2.59 -7.54
N VAL A 113 13.63 -3.41 -8.04
CA VAL A 113 14.98 -3.01 -8.44
C VAL A 113 14.97 -2.62 -9.91
#